data_AF-A0A842NNK7-F1
#
_entry.id   AF-A0A842NNK7-F1
#
_cell.length_a   1.000
_cell.length_b   1.000
_cell.length_c   1.000
_cell.angle_alpha   90.00
_cell.angle_beta   90.00
_cell.angle_gamma   90.00
#
_symmetry.space_group_name_H-M   'P 1'
#
loop_
_entity.id
_entity.type
_entity.pdbx_description
1 polymer ?
#
loop_
_entity_poly.entity_id
_entity_poly.type
_entity_poly.pdbx_seq_one_letter_code
_entity_poly.pdbx_strand_id
1 'polypeptide(L)'
;MNLTNQELQIKRLSFSKSSSNLRIILNPEFKKEIFDELFKKHSSSKSSVILNISRGTLYHYKNNRVESVSFTIIEKIRRLLDLSKEEINKNSIEILKSEEVRDKGLVFGRKFRRIQLKKFREKIPKVKNIVEDNFLNLEKWFSFYKKLIDFGCREIKSIQRENNILKVKYTNYAKGKKKLFTILLPRKIKLDEDFQYFFGLWVGDKAGGGRIGVINKEKVLNLYTAEYLRKLYQRPEFVLYIHKKTKLRKLNYDIDKIIRINSSYQGYAISVHATNGVLKSFFEYLEKDLDEFLNLIPNRNVFFAGLFDAEGNVFLEDHCFRWSCKDQINIKIFSSYLKETGLFHRFDGSNIVTYNKEVFSKSILPFIRHPVKINDSQFICFKKGILNERFKEILRVINNNPGKKANEIAKALKKVKLFAQLRFLEDNNYIHRKSYPHKIYITNKGVASLSHGGKDL
;
A
#
# COMPACT_ATOMS: atom_id res chain seq x y z
N MET A 1 -2.28 -45.21 -46.58
CA MET A 1 -1.70 -43.84 -46.62
C MET A 1 -2.15 -43.10 -45.38
N ASN A 2 -1.25 -42.86 -44.44
CA ASN A 2 -1.54 -42.18 -43.18
C ASN A 2 -1.65 -40.67 -43.45
N LEU A 3 -2.88 -40.14 -43.38
CA LEU A 3 -3.09 -38.69 -43.33
C LEU A 3 -2.39 -38.17 -42.07
N THR A 4 -1.56 -37.16 -42.25
CA THR A 4 -0.85 -36.52 -41.12
C THR A 4 -1.84 -35.89 -40.16
N ASN A 5 -1.50 -35.79 -38.86
CA ASN A 5 -2.39 -35.19 -37.85
C ASN A 5 -2.88 -33.78 -38.22
N GLN A 6 -2.16 -33.04 -39.08
CA GLN A 6 -2.59 -31.77 -39.66
C GLN A 6 -3.76 -31.90 -40.65
N GLU A 7 -3.73 -32.88 -41.56
CA GLU A 7 -4.82 -33.12 -42.52
C GLU A 7 -6.10 -33.61 -41.83
N LEU A 8 -5.96 -34.37 -40.74
CA LEU A 8 -7.08 -34.77 -39.88
C LEU A 8 -7.67 -33.59 -39.09
N GLN A 9 -6.86 -32.60 -38.71
CA GLN A 9 -7.34 -31.38 -38.05
C GLN A 9 -8.07 -30.44 -39.04
N ILE A 10 -7.57 -30.35 -40.28
CA ILE A 10 -8.18 -29.58 -41.37
C ILE A 10 -9.51 -30.23 -41.84
N LYS A 11 -9.59 -31.57 -41.90
CA LYS A 11 -10.85 -32.29 -42.20
C LYS A 11 -11.88 -32.24 -41.07
N ARG A 12 -11.46 -32.22 -39.78
CA ARG A 12 -12.38 -32.15 -38.63
C ARG A 12 -12.92 -30.76 -38.35
N LEU A 13 -12.26 -29.69 -38.82
CA LEU A 13 -12.82 -28.33 -38.83
C LEU A 13 -13.70 -28.12 -40.07
N SER A 14 -14.64 -29.04 -40.28
CA SER A 14 -15.76 -28.82 -41.19
C SER A 14 -16.40 -27.47 -40.83
N PHE A 15 -16.61 -26.68 -41.87
CA PHE A 15 -17.05 -25.28 -41.90
C PHE A 15 -18.42 -25.06 -41.21
N SER A 16 -18.48 -25.28 -39.92
CA SER A 16 -19.60 -24.96 -39.05
C SER A 16 -19.34 -23.64 -38.31
N LYS A 17 -20.38 -23.08 -37.69
CA LYS A 17 -20.57 -21.70 -37.20
C LYS A 17 -19.46 -21.05 -36.31
N SER A 18 -18.28 -21.66 -36.09
CA SER A 18 -17.18 -21.11 -35.26
C SER A 18 -16.01 -20.46 -36.03
N SER A 19 -16.08 -20.36 -37.37
CA SER A 19 -15.00 -19.85 -38.23
C SER A 19 -14.61 -18.38 -38.02
N SER A 20 -15.43 -17.58 -37.32
CA SER A 20 -15.10 -16.20 -36.94
C SER A 20 -13.93 -16.11 -35.96
N ASN A 21 -13.63 -17.19 -35.24
CA ASN A 21 -12.59 -17.25 -34.23
C ASN A 21 -11.25 -17.78 -34.77
N LEU A 22 -11.10 -18.02 -36.07
CA LEU A 22 -9.85 -18.53 -36.65
C LEU A 22 -9.10 -17.45 -37.43
N ARG A 23 -7.77 -17.54 -37.42
CA ARG A 23 -6.87 -16.74 -38.26
C ARG A 23 -5.94 -17.68 -39.01
N ILE A 24 -5.64 -17.35 -40.26
CA ILE A 24 -4.77 -18.15 -41.13
C ILE A 24 -3.48 -17.37 -41.38
N ILE A 25 -2.35 -18.02 -41.21
CA ILE A 25 -1.06 -17.57 -41.73
C ILE A 25 -0.95 -18.15 -43.14
N LEU A 26 -0.90 -17.26 -44.13
CA LEU A 26 -0.71 -17.63 -45.55
C LEU A 26 0.76 -17.43 -45.93
N ASN A 27 1.20 -18.15 -46.96
CA ASN A 27 2.47 -17.85 -47.65
C ASN A 27 2.51 -16.33 -47.99
N PRO A 28 3.58 -15.59 -47.60
CA PRO A 28 3.67 -14.16 -47.84
C PRO A 28 3.51 -13.71 -49.29
N GLU A 29 3.95 -14.52 -50.26
CA GLU A 29 3.84 -14.20 -51.69
C GLU A 29 2.39 -14.33 -52.15
N PHE A 30 1.77 -15.49 -51.86
CA PHE A 30 0.35 -15.74 -52.14
C PHE A 30 -0.57 -14.73 -51.44
N LYS A 31 -0.27 -14.37 -50.18
CA LYS A 31 -1.03 -13.33 -49.46
C LYS A 31 -0.94 -12.00 -50.18
N LYS A 32 0.24 -11.59 -50.64
CA LYS A 32 0.38 -10.32 -51.37
C LYS A 32 -0.39 -10.38 -52.69
N GLU A 33 -0.27 -11.47 -53.42
CA GLU A 33 -0.97 -11.73 -54.68
C GLU A 33 -2.49 -11.60 -54.55
N ILE A 34 -3.14 -12.34 -53.65
CA ILE A 34 -4.61 -12.30 -53.51
C ILE A 34 -5.12 -10.91 -53.09
N PHE A 35 -4.36 -10.15 -52.30
CA PHE A 35 -4.76 -8.78 -51.93
C PHE A 35 -4.46 -7.77 -53.05
N ASP A 36 -3.45 -7.99 -53.89
CA ASP A 36 -3.16 -7.20 -55.08
C ASP A 36 -4.23 -7.41 -56.16
N GLU A 37 -4.64 -8.66 -56.41
CA GLU A 37 -5.73 -8.99 -57.32
C GLU A 37 -7.07 -8.44 -56.84
N LEU A 38 -7.35 -8.55 -55.54
CA LEU A 38 -8.52 -7.92 -54.93
C LEU A 38 -8.53 -6.41 -55.21
N PHE A 39 -7.38 -5.73 -55.10
CA PHE A 39 -7.27 -4.29 -55.35
C PHE A 39 -7.41 -3.92 -56.83
N LYS A 40 -6.96 -4.78 -57.74
CA LYS A 40 -7.17 -4.62 -59.20
C LYS A 40 -8.65 -4.75 -59.55
N LYS A 41 -9.35 -5.76 -59.01
CA LYS A 41 -10.79 -5.98 -59.26
C LYS A 41 -11.68 -4.96 -58.55
N HIS A 42 -11.29 -4.58 -57.34
CA HIS A 42 -12.01 -3.64 -56.50
C HIS A 42 -11.00 -2.69 -55.84
N SER A 43 -10.96 -1.42 -56.28
CA SER A 43 -10.09 -0.38 -55.67
C SER A 43 -10.03 -0.49 -54.13
N SER A 44 -8.90 -0.11 -53.51
CA SER A 44 -8.69 -0.24 -52.06
C SER A 44 -9.86 0.27 -51.20
N SER A 45 -10.50 1.36 -51.62
CA SER A 45 -11.72 1.88 -50.98
C SER A 45 -12.88 0.87 -51.03
N LYS A 46 -13.23 0.38 -52.22
CA LYS A 46 -14.33 -0.59 -52.41
C LYS A 46 -14.04 -1.90 -51.67
N SER A 47 -12.81 -2.40 -51.75
CA SER A 47 -12.36 -3.58 -51.02
C SER A 47 -12.54 -3.44 -49.49
N SER A 48 -12.25 -2.27 -48.92
CA SER A 48 -12.43 -2.02 -47.48
C SER A 48 -13.88 -2.12 -47.03
N VAL A 49 -14.81 -1.63 -47.85
CA VAL A 49 -16.25 -1.70 -47.59
C VAL A 49 -16.75 -3.14 -47.70
N ILE A 50 -16.39 -3.85 -48.78
CA ILE A 50 -16.83 -5.24 -49.04
C ILE A 50 -16.35 -6.19 -47.94
N LEU A 51 -15.09 -6.05 -47.53
CA LEU A 51 -14.52 -6.89 -46.49
C LEU A 51 -14.94 -6.47 -45.07
N ASN A 52 -15.52 -5.27 -44.91
CA ASN A 52 -15.87 -4.65 -43.63
C ASN A 52 -14.67 -4.50 -42.68
N ILE A 53 -13.56 -3.99 -43.21
CA ILE A 53 -12.33 -3.71 -42.46
C ILE A 53 -11.74 -2.36 -42.88
N SER A 54 -10.94 -1.74 -42.00
CA SER A 54 -10.33 -0.44 -42.32
C SER A 54 -9.33 -0.55 -43.49
N ARG A 55 -9.19 0.54 -44.27
CA ARG A 55 -8.17 0.63 -45.34
C ARG A 55 -6.75 0.41 -44.81
N GLY A 56 -6.46 0.86 -43.59
CA GLY A 56 -5.17 0.62 -42.94
C GLY A 56 -4.91 -0.87 -42.71
N THR A 57 -5.91 -1.61 -42.21
CA THR A 57 -5.81 -3.07 -42.03
C THR A 57 -5.55 -3.78 -43.36
N LEU A 58 -6.22 -3.38 -44.44
CA LEU A 58 -5.99 -3.91 -45.78
C LEU A 58 -4.57 -3.66 -46.28
N TYR A 59 -4.08 -2.43 -46.10
CA TYR A 59 -2.70 -2.07 -46.44
C TYR A 59 -1.70 -2.96 -45.67
N HIS A 60 -1.96 -3.23 -44.39
CA HIS A 60 -1.09 -4.10 -43.60
C HIS A 60 -1.12 -5.56 -44.06
N TYR A 61 -2.26 -6.08 -44.50
CA TYR A 61 -2.35 -7.44 -45.06
C TYR A 61 -1.61 -7.58 -46.38
N LYS A 62 -1.87 -6.68 -47.35
CA LYS A 62 -1.19 -6.66 -48.65
C LYS A 62 0.33 -6.59 -48.51
N ASN A 63 0.83 -5.74 -47.61
CA ASN A 63 2.27 -5.52 -47.44
C ASN A 63 2.90 -6.46 -46.40
N ASN A 64 2.27 -7.59 -46.07
CA ASN A 64 2.79 -8.59 -45.14
C ASN A 64 3.17 -8.04 -43.74
N ARG A 65 2.62 -6.89 -43.33
CA ARG A 65 2.89 -6.26 -42.02
C ARG A 65 2.13 -6.91 -40.88
N VAL A 66 1.12 -7.73 -41.19
CA VAL A 66 0.41 -8.58 -40.24
C VAL A 66 0.52 -10.01 -40.74
N GLU A 67 0.99 -10.89 -39.85
CA GLU A 67 1.30 -12.29 -40.15
C GLU A 67 0.04 -13.09 -40.53
N SER A 68 -1.00 -13.04 -39.67
CA SER A 68 -2.24 -13.79 -39.84
C SER A 68 -3.45 -12.94 -40.24
N VAL A 69 -4.29 -13.48 -41.13
CA VAL A 69 -5.53 -12.86 -41.62
C VAL A 69 -6.74 -13.57 -40.99
N SER A 70 -7.83 -12.86 -40.69
CA SER A 70 -9.04 -13.54 -40.21
C SER A 70 -9.56 -14.50 -41.27
N PHE A 71 -9.96 -15.70 -40.85
CA PHE A 71 -10.55 -16.70 -41.75
C PHE A 71 -11.76 -16.15 -42.51
N THR A 72 -12.59 -15.33 -41.85
CA THR A 72 -13.75 -14.68 -42.49
C THR A 72 -13.37 -13.75 -43.64
N ILE A 73 -12.22 -13.08 -43.54
CA ILE A 73 -11.71 -12.21 -44.60
C ILE A 73 -11.17 -13.06 -45.75
N ILE A 74 -10.43 -14.12 -45.45
CA ILE A 74 -9.93 -15.05 -46.48
C ILE A 74 -11.08 -15.71 -47.24
N GLU A 75 -12.13 -16.18 -46.55
CA GLU A 75 -13.30 -16.75 -47.22
C GLU A 75 -14.04 -15.73 -48.12
N LYS A 76 -14.11 -14.46 -47.71
CA LYS A 76 -14.67 -13.41 -48.55
C LYS A 76 -13.81 -13.18 -49.79
N ILE A 77 -12.48 -13.08 -49.64
CA ILE A 77 -11.56 -12.90 -50.76
C ILE A 77 -11.64 -14.08 -51.71
N ARG A 78 -11.65 -15.31 -51.18
CA ARG A 78 -11.79 -16.55 -51.94
C ARG A 78 -13.02 -16.52 -52.86
N ARG A 79 -14.17 -16.06 -52.35
CA ARG A 79 -15.41 -15.93 -53.14
C ARG A 79 -15.37 -14.78 -54.14
N LEU A 80 -14.67 -13.68 -53.84
CA LEU A 80 -14.60 -12.52 -54.72
C LEU A 80 -13.64 -12.72 -55.90
N LEU A 81 -12.62 -13.56 -55.70
CA LEU A 81 -11.60 -13.89 -56.69
C LEU A 81 -11.78 -15.28 -57.31
N ASP A 82 -12.87 -15.97 -56.99
CA ASP A 82 -13.18 -17.32 -57.49
C ASP A 82 -12.08 -18.36 -57.23
N LEU A 83 -11.33 -18.20 -56.13
CA LEU A 83 -10.24 -19.09 -55.74
C LEU A 83 -10.79 -20.44 -55.21
N SER A 84 -10.09 -21.52 -55.54
CA SER A 84 -10.44 -22.86 -55.03
C SER A 84 -10.10 -23.01 -53.55
N LYS A 85 -10.75 -23.94 -52.85
CA LYS A 85 -10.43 -24.20 -51.43
C LYS A 85 -9.07 -24.88 -51.29
N GLU A 86 -8.74 -25.73 -52.26
CA GLU A 86 -7.48 -26.46 -52.37
C GLU A 86 -6.30 -25.48 -52.48
N GLU A 87 -6.46 -24.40 -53.23
CA GLU A 87 -5.47 -23.35 -53.39
C GLU A 87 -5.21 -22.53 -52.12
N ILE A 88 -6.27 -22.18 -51.38
CA ILE A 88 -6.13 -21.54 -50.05
C ILE A 88 -5.42 -22.49 -49.08
N ASN A 89 -5.78 -23.78 -49.07
CA ASN A 89 -5.20 -24.78 -48.17
C ASN A 89 -3.72 -25.03 -48.47
N LYS A 90 -3.35 -25.16 -49.75
CA LYS A 90 -1.95 -25.37 -50.19
C LYS A 90 -1.04 -24.21 -49.76
N ASN A 91 -1.58 -22.99 -49.72
CA ASN A 91 -0.85 -21.79 -49.33
C ASN A 91 -1.03 -21.41 -47.86
N SER A 92 -1.75 -22.20 -47.07
CA SER A 92 -1.91 -22.00 -45.63
C SER A 92 -0.75 -22.64 -44.88
N ILE A 93 0.03 -21.83 -44.17
CA ILE A 93 1.16 -22.29 -43.34
C ILE A 93 0.63 -22.81 -42.00
N GLU A 94 -0.26 -22.06 -41.36
CA GLU A 94 -0.77 -22.39 -40.03
C GLU A 94 -2.18 -21.80 -39.83
N ILE A 95 -3.04 -22.53 -39.10
CA ILE A 95 -4.35 -22.03 -38.67
C ILE A 95 -4.32 -21.87 -37.15
N LEU A 96 -4.54 -20.64 -36.70
CA LEU A 96 -4.47 -20.25 -35.30
C LEU A 96 -5.85 -19.87 -34.77
N LYS A 97 -6.09 -20.08 -33.48
CA LYS A 97 -7.24 -19.45 -32.82
C LYS A 97 -6.96 -17.95 -32.64
N SER A 98 -7.97 -17.13 -32.85
CA SER A 98 -7.89 -15.67 -32.69
C SER A 98 -7.50 -15.28 -31.27
N GLU A 99 -7.90 -16.09 -30.28
CA GLU A 99 -7.50 -15.92 -28.88
C GLU A 99 -6.00 -16.15 -28.69
N GLU A 100 -5.41 -17.17 -29.31
CA GLU A 100 -3.96 -17.45 -29.23
C GLU A 100 -3.13 -16.31 -29.83
N VAL A 101 -3.57 -15.75 -30.96
CA VAL A 101 -2.92 -14.58 -31.58
C VAL A 101 -3.04 -13.34 -30.70
N ARG A 102 -4.23 -13.11 -30.13
CA ARG A 102 -4.47 -12.01 -29.17
C ARG A 102 -3.59 -12.17 -27.94
N ASP A 103 -3.49 -13.38 -27.40
CA ASP A 103 -2.73 -13.66 -26.20
C ASP A 103 -1.22 -13.53 -26.44
N LYS A 104 -0.70 -14.01 -27.58
CA LYS A 104 0.69 -13.74 -28.01
C LYS A 104 0.96 -12.23 -28.06
N GLY A 105 0.07 -11.44 -28.65
CA GLY A 105 0.18 -9.97 -28.70
C GLY A 105 0.12 -9.32 -27.32
N LEU A 106 -0.79 -9.76 -26.44
CA LEU A 106 -0.90 -9.28 -25.06
C LEU A 106 0.34 -9.64 -24.23
N VAL A 107 0.87 -10.85 -24.37
CA VAL A 107 2.09 -11.32 -23.69
C VAL A 107 3.29 -10.48 -24.13
N PHE A 108 3.46 -10.28 -25.44
CA PHE A 108 4.50 -9.41 -25.98
C PHE A 108 4.37 -7.98 -25.45
N GLY A 109 3.17 -7.38 -25.53
CA GLY A 109 2.91 -6.03 -25.03
C GLY A 109 3.19 -5.89 -23.53
N ARG A 110 2.80 -6.89 -22.72
CA ARG A 110 3.13 -6.94 -21.28
C ARG A 110 4.64 -7.03 -21.04
N LYS A 111 5.35 -7.87 -21.79
CA LYS A 111 6.81 -8.02 -21.70
C LYS A 111 7.52 -6.71 -22.07
N PHE A 112 7.16 -6.11 -23.20
CA PHE A 112 7.67 -4.81 -23.65
C PHE A 112 7.44 -3.73 -22.59
N ARG A 113 6.20 -3.62 -22.07
CA ARG A 113 5.84 -2.68 -21.02
C ARG A 113 6.68 -2.88 -19.75
N ARG A 114 6.88 -4.13 -19.30
CA ARG A 114 7.74 -4.44 -18.14
C ARG A 114 9.18 -3.97 -18.36
N ILE A 115 9.75 -4.23 -19.54
CA ILE A 115 11.11 -3.81 -19.89
C ILE A 115 11.24 -2.28 -19.88
N GLN A 116 10.31 -1.57 -20.52
CA GLN A 116 10.34 -0.09 -20.56
C GLN A 116 10.18 0.52 -19.17
N LEU A 117 9.23 0.03 -18.37
CA LEU A 117 9.04 0.50 -17.00
C LEU A 117 10.27 0.27 -16.12
N LYS A 118 10.97 -0.87 -16.29
CA LYS A 118 12.22 -1.15 -15.58
C LYS A 118 13.29 -0.12 -15.96
N LYS A 119 13.53 0.09 -17.27
CA LYS A 119 14.49 1.10 -17.77
C LYS A 119 14.20 2.51 -17.28
N PHE A 120 12.92 2.89 -17.18
CA PHE A 120 12.55 4.21 -16.67
C PHE A 120 12.73 4.33 -15.16
N ARG A 121 12.46 3.27 -14.39
CA ARG A 121 12.72 3.25 -12.93
C ARG A 121 14.21 3.35 -12.61
N GLU A 122 15.08 2.75 -13.42
CA GLU A 122 16.55 2.86 -13.27
C GLU A 122 17.06 4.29 -13.45
N LYS A 123 16.30 5.16 -14.14
CA LYS A 123 16.63 6.58 -14.30
C LYS A 123 16.15 7.47 -13.15
N ILE A 124 15.34 6.94 -12.23
CA ILE A 124 14.93 7.71 -11.05
C ILE A 124 16.19 7.96 -10.20
N PRO A 125 16.46 9.20 -9.77
CA PRO A 125 17.63 9.51 -8.94
C PRO A 125 17.59 8.71 -7.63
N LYS A 126 18.76 8.50 -7.01
CA LYS A 126 18.85 8.00 -5.62
C LYS A 126 18.39 9.05 -4.61
N VAL A 127 18.03 8.65 -3.39
CA VAL A 127 17.45 9.57 -2.40
C VAL A 127 18.44 10.68 -2.09
N LYS A 128 19.72 10.34 -1.88
CA LYS A 128 20.80 11.31 -1.65
C LYS A 128 20.91 12.38 -2.75
N ASN A 129 20.54 12.06 -3.99
CA ASN A 129 20.66 12.97 -5.12
C ASN A 129 19.49 13.96 -5.21
N ILE A 130 18.45 13.79 -4.40
CA ILE A 130 17.31 14.70 -4.32
C ILE A 130 17.25 15.43 -2.98
N VAL A 131 18.22 15.23 -2.08
CA VAL A 131 18.35 15.99 -0.83
C VAL A 131 19.28 17.17 -1.05
N GLU A 132 18.79 18.38 -0.81
CA GLU A 132 19.51 19.64 -0.99
C GLU A 132 19.16 20.58 0.20
N ASP A 133 20.15 21.02 0.98
CA ASP A 133 20.01 21.99 2.08
C ASP A 133 18.89 21.67 3.10
N ASN A 134 18.82 20.42 3.58
CA ASN A 134 17.73 19.92 4.45
C ASN A 134 16.32 19.93 3.79
N PHE A 135 16.24 19.88 2.47
CA PHE A 135 14.99 19.68 1.74
C PHE A 135 15.06 18.45 0.82
N LEU A 136 13.93 17.75 0.70
CA LEU A 136 13.68 16.78 -0.36
C LEU A 136 13.11 17.51 -1.58
N ASN A 137 13.83 17.45 -2.70
CA ASN A 137 13.45 18.04 -3.97
C ASN A 137 12.49 17.10 -4.73
N LEU A 138 11.21 17.15 -4.37
CA LEU A 138 10.15 16.35 -5.00
C LEU A 138 10.00 16.68 -6.48
N GLU A 139 10.16 17.95 -6.87
CA GLU A 139 10.10 18.37 -8.26
C GLU A 139 11.17 17.66 -9.12
N LYS A 140 12.41 17.60 -8.62
CA LYS A 140 13.51 16.89 -9.27
C LYS A 140 13.16 15.42 -9.46
N TRP A 141 12.70 14.74 -8.41
CA TRP A 141 12.23 13.34 -8.51
C TRP A 141 11.07 13.19 -9.51
N PHE A 142 10.09 14.09 -9.47
CA PHE A 142 8.90 14.05 -10.30
C PHE A 142 9.23 14.16 -11.80
N SER A 143 10.26 14.93 -12.16
CA SER A 143 10.70 15.06 -13.55
C SER A 143 11.09 13.72 -14.20
N PHE A 144 11.65 12.79 -13.43
CA PHE A 144 11.97 11.43 -13.86
C PHE A 144 10.74 10.52 -13.77
N TYR A 145 9.99 10.63 -12.67
CA TYR A 145 8.78 9.83 -12.43
C TYR A 145 7.67 10.10 -13.46
N LYS A 146 7.58 11.32 -14.01
CA LYS A 146 6.62 11.72 -15.05
C LYS A 146 6.58 10.73 -16.22
N LYS A 147 7.74 10.23 -16.67
CA LYS A 147 7.82 9.26 -17.78
C LYS A 147 7.08 7.96 -17.47
N LEU A 148 7.08 7.52 -16.21
CA LEU A 148 6.32 6.34 -15.78
C LEU A 148 4.81 6.61 -15.79
N ILE A 149 4.40 7.83 -15.42
CA ILE A 149 2.99 8.24 -15.46
C ILE A 149 2.49 8.26 -16.90
N ASP A 150 3.22 8.96 -17.79
CA ASP A 150 2.86 9.17 -19.20
C ASP A 150 2.82 7.86 -20.01
N PHE A 151 3.65 6.88 -19.65
CA PHE A 151 3.61 5.54 -20.26
C PHE A 151 2.43 4.69 -19.77
N GLY A 152 1.75 5.13 -18.70
CA GLY A 152 0.59 4.46 -18.13
C GLY A 152 -0.72 4.83 -18.83
N CYS A 153 -1.83 4.75 -18.08
CA CYS A 153 -3.15 5.20 -18.54
C CYS A 153 -3.39 6.69 -18.26
N ARG A 154 -2.34 7.39 -17.81
CA ARG A 154 -2.36 8.82 -17.47
C ARG A 154 -1.46 9.56 -18.43
N GLU A 155 -1.82 10.79 -18.76
CA GLU A 155 -1.04 11.64 -19.63
C GLU A 155 -1.00 13.04 -19.01
N ILE A 156 0.20 13.52 -18.66
CA ILE A 156 0.40 14.87 -18.13
C ILE A 156 0.16 15.88 -19.25
N LYS A 157 -0.74 16.84 -19.01
CA LYS A 157 -1.11 17.90 -19.95
C LYS A 157 -0.38 19.20 -19.72
N SER A 158 -0.20 19.58 -18.47
CA SER A 158 0.54 20.78 -18.11
C SER A 158 1.12 20.67 -16.71
N ILE A 159 2.22 21.37 -16.50
CA ILE A 159 2.86 21.56 -15.19
C ILE A 159 3.04 23.06 -15.02
N GLN A 160 2.43 23.62 -13.98
CA GLN A 160 2.57 25.02 -13.61
C GLN A 160 3.32 25.11 -12.28
N ARG A 161 4.26 26.07 -12.20
CA ARG A 161 5.08 26.32 -11.02
C ARG A 161 4.63 27.63 -10.39
N GLU A 162 4.24 27.57 -9.13
CA GLU A 162 3.83 28.74 -8.35
C GLU A 162 4.44 28.61 -6.95
N ASN A 163 5.40 29.45 -6.59
CA ASN A 163 6.12 29.37 -5.30
C ASN A 163 6.68 27.96 -5.02
N ASN A 164 6.32 27.33 -3.90
CA ASN A 164 6.66 25.95 -3.55
C ASN A 164 5.59 24.93 -4.01
N ILE A 165 4.71 25.30 -4.93
CA ILE A 165 3.62 24.45 -5.43
C ILE A 165 3.89 24.07 -6.89
N LEU A 166 3.71 22.79 -7.18
CA LEU A 166 3.70 22.21 -8.51
C LEU A 166 2.27 21.77 -8.83
N LYS A 167 1.60 22.50 -9.72
CA LYS A 167 0.24 22.21 -10.16
C LYS A 167 0.30 21.36 -11.42
N VAL A 168 -0.07 20.10 -11.29
CA VAL A 168 0.02 19.11 -12.37
C VAL A 168 -1.39 18.78 -12.87
N LYS A 169 -1.66 19.11 -14.13
CA LYS A 169 -2.88 18.68 -14.83
C LYS A 169 -2.59 17.42 -15.61
N TYR A 170 -3.40 16.38 -15.43
CA TYR A 170 -3.27 15.14 -16.18
C TYR A 170 -4.62 14.57 -16.57
N THR A 171 -4.63 13.84 -17.67
CA THR A 171 -5.80 13.08 -18.09
C THR A 171 -5.66 11.61 -17.69
N ASN A 172 -6.74 10.98 -17.26
CA ASN A 172 -6.81 9.56 -16.99
C ASN A 172 -7.91 8.94 -17.85
N TYR A 173 -7.60 7.80 -18.47
CA TYR A 173 -8.57 7.03 -19.25
C TYR A 173 -9.28 6.03 -18.34
N ALA A 174 -10.58 6.24 -18.10
CA ALA A 174 -11.39 5.34 -17.29
C ALA A 174 -12.76 5.12 -17.95
N LYS A 175 -13.16 3.84 -18.12
CA LYS A 175 -14.45 3.44 -18.71
C LYS A 175 -14.74 4.10 -20.06
N GLY A 176 -13.74 4.14 -20.96
CA GLY A 176 -13.88 4.73 -22.30
C GLY A 176 -13.94 6.26 -22.34
N LYS A 177 -13.91 6.96 -21.20
CA LYS A 177 -13.90 8.43 -21.14
C LYS A 177 -12.55 8.94 -20.64
N LYS A 178 -12.05 10.00 -21.28
CA LYS A 178 -10.88 10.75 -20.83
C LYS A 178 -11.33 11.81 -19.83
N LYS A 179 -10.88 11.71 -18.58
CA LYS A 179 -11.18 12.68 -17.52
C LYS A 179 -9.93 13.50 -17.19
N LEU A 180 -10.09 14.82 -17.04
CA LEU A 180 -9.02 15.72 -16.62
C LEU A 180 -9.01 15.85 -15.09
N PHE A 181 -7.83 15.79 -14.50
CA PHE A 181 -7.59 15.94 -13.07
C PHE A 181 -6.50 16.99 -12.84
N THR A 182 -6.57 17.64 -11.68
CA THR A 182 -5.52 18.54 -11.20
C THR A 182 -5.06 18.03 -9.84
N ILE A 183 -3.75 17.89 -9.66
CA ILE A 183 -3.14 17.63 -8.36
C ILE A 183 -2.16 18.75 -8.01
N LEU A 184 -2.05 19.03 -6.73
CA LEU A 184 -1.05 19.93 -6.17
C LEU A 184 0.01 19.08 -5.49
N LEU A 185 1.28 19.42 -5.70
CA LEU A 185 2.43 18.79 -5.08
C LEU A 185 3.34 19.89 -4.51
N PRO A 186 3.98 19.70 -3.35
CA PRO A 186 5.07 20.56 -2.96
C PRO A 186 6.26 20.37 -3.90
N ARG A 187 6.99 21.43 -4.24
CA ARG A 187 8.23 21.32 -5.03
C ARG A 187 9.38 20.80 -4.17
N LYS A 188 9.48 21.32 -2.95
CA LYS A 188 10.42 20.90 -1.90
C LYS A 188 9.67 20.58 -0.61
N ILE A 189 10.10 19.53 0.10
CA ILE A 189 9.61 19.15 1.44
C ILE A 189 10.76 19.34 2.42
N LYS A 190 10.56 20.09 3.50
CA LYS A 190 11.58 20.31 4.52
C LYS A 190 11.80 19.04 5.33
N LEU A 191 13.06 18.68 5.60
CA LEU A 191 13.46 17.55 6.44
C LEU A 191 13.44 17.92 7.93
N ASP A 192 12.38 18.58 8.39
CA ASP A 192 12.21 18.95 9.79
C ASP A 192 11.63 17.80 10.63
N GLU A 193 11.47 18.05 11.94
CA GLU A 193 10.90 17.06 12.87
C GLU A 193 9.48 16.64 12.48
N ASP A 194 8.67 17.56 11.95
CA ASP A 194 7.31 17.26 11.52
C ASP A 194 7.31 16.24 10.36
N PHE A 195 8.15 16.44 9.34
CA PHE A 195 8.29 15.47 8.25
C PHE A 195 8.83 14.13 8.76
N GLN A 196 9.89 14.15 9.59
CA GLN A 196 10.52 12.93 10.11
C GLN A 196 9.52 12.10 10.94
N TYR A 197 8.77 12.75 11.83
CA TYR A 197 7.76 12.11 12.67
C TYR A 197 6.61 11.57 11.81
N PHE A 198 6.08 12.37 10.88
CA PHE A 198 5.01 11.91 9.98
C PHE A 198 5.46 10.72 9.13
N PHE A 199 6.69 10.74 8.62
CA PHE A 199 7.20 9.65 7.80
C PHE A 199 7.37 8.36 8.61
N GLY A 200 7.83 8.45 9.86
CA GLY A 200 7.87 7.31 10.79
C GLY A 200 6.48 6.72 11.04
N LEU A 201 5.50 7.59 11.32
CA LEU A 201 4.10 7.18 11.50
C LEU A 201 3.53 6.53 10.23
N TRP A 202 3.84 7.08 9.06
CA TRP A 202 3.41 6.55 7.77
C TRP A 202 4.04 5.19 7.46
N VAL A 203 5.33 4.99 7.71
CA VAL A 203 5.98 3.68 7.48
C VAL A 203 5.32 2.56 8.29
N GLY A 204 4.86 2.84 9.52
CA GLY A 204 4.09 1.89 10.32
C GLY A 204 2.64 1.73 9.84
N ASP A 205 1.86 2.81 9.87
CA ASP A 205 0.39 2.78 9.78
C ASP A 205 -0.17 3.33 8.45
N LYS A 206 0.60 3.31 7.35
CA LYS A 206 0.16 3.91 6.06
C LYS A 206 -1.20 3.43 5.57
N ALA A 207 -1.99 4.38 5.08
CA ALA A 207 -3.23 4.11 4.36
C ALA A 207 -2.95 3.36 3.04
N GLY A 208 -3.78 2.35 2.76
CA GLY A 208 -3.68 1.56 1.53
C GLY A 208 -4.21 2.27 0.27
N GLY A 209 -4.02 1.65 -0.90
CA GLY A 209 -4.53 2.14 -2.18
C GLY A 209 -3.70 3.27 -2.79
N GLY A 210 -4.31 4.20 -3.51
CA GLY A 210 -3.63 5.37 -4.10
C GLY A 210 -3.59 6.59 -3.18
N ARG A 211 -3.56 6.37 -1.86
CA ARG A 211 -3.74 7.38 -0.82
C ARG A 211 -2.46 7.58 -0.01
N ILE A 212 -2.26 8.81 0.46
CA ILE A 212 -1.18 9.21 1.37
C ILE A 212 -1.82 9.63 2.70
N GLY A 213 -1.35 9.09 3.82
CA GLY A 213 -1.99 9.25 5.13
C GLY A 213 -1.83 8.00 5.99
N VAL A 214 -2.48 7.98 7.15
CA VAL A 214 -2.33 6.91 8.16
C VAL A 214 -3.67 6.33 8.58
N ILE A 215 -3.63 5.15 9.20
CA ILE A 215 -4.78 4.49 9.81
C ILE A 215 -4.51 4.38 11.30
N ASN A 216 -5.22 5.13 12.13
CA ASN A 216 -5.01 5.10 13.58
C ASN A 216 -6.33 5.31 14.35
N LYS A 217 -6.39 4.85 15.59
CA LYS A 217 -7.55 5.04 16.47
C LYS A 217 -7.43 6.32 17.31
N GLU A 218 -6.21 6.81 17.52
CA GLU A 218 -5.93 7.94 18.38
C GLU A 218 -6.24 9.28 17.70
N LYS A 219 -7.05 10.11 18.37
CA LYS A 219 -7.51 11.39 17.82
C LYS A 219 -6.32 12.33 17.57
N VAL A 220 -5.38 12.38 18.51
CA VAL A 220 -4.20 13.27 18.42
C VAL A 220 -3.39 12.97 17.16
N LEU A 221 -3.15 11.69 16.85
CA LEU A 221 -2.40 11.27 15.67
C LEU A 221 -3.16 11.54 14.36
N ASN A 222 -4.49 11.37 14.39
CA ASN A 222 -5.36 11.64 13.26
C ASN A 222 -5.42 13.14 12.92
N LEU A 223 -5.52 14.01 13.92
CA LEU A 223 -5.46 15.46 13.73
C LEU A 223 -4.09 15.93 13.23
N TYR A 224 -3.01 15.43 13.85
CA TYR A 224 -1.64 15.69 13.40
C TYR A 224 -1.44 15.31 11.93
N THR A 225 -1.92 14.12 11.53
CA THR A 225 -1.84 13.66 10.13
C THR A 225 -2.60 14.60 9.19
N ALA A 226 -3.81 15.04 9.57
CA ALA A 226 -4.57 15.97 8.75
C ALA A 226 -3.85 17.31 8.57
N GLU A 227 -3.28 17.86 9.64
CA GLU A 227 -2.47 19.08 9.59
C GLU A 227 -1.26 18.94 8.68
N TYR A 228 -0.52 17.83 8.84
CA TYR A 228 0.65 17.55 8.02
C TYR A 228 0.29 17.41 6.52
N LEU A 229 -0.79 16.72 6.20
CA LEU A 229 -1.28 16.60 4.82
C LEU A 229 -1.67 17.97 4.22
N ARG A 230 -2.24 18.88 5.01
CA ARG A 230 -2.54 20.25 4.56
C ARG A 230 -1.26 21.04 4.25
N LYS A 231 -0.16 20.84 5.02
CA LYS A 231 1.17 21.41 4.70
C LYS A 231 1.69 20.94 3.34
N LEU A 232 1.29 19.75 2.90
CA LEU A 232 1.58 19.21 1.56
C LEU A 232 0.56 19.63 0.50
N TYR A 233 -0.28 20.63 0.76
CA TYR A 233 -1.35 21.12 -0.12
C TYR A 233 -2.41 20.07 -0.46
N GLN A 234 -2.63 19.12 0.45
CA GLN A 234 -3.65 18.09 0.27
C GLN A 234 -4.90 18.40 1.08
N ARG A 235 -6.05 17.94 0.58
CA ARG A 235 -7.31 17.93 1.33
C ARG A 235 -7.44 16.59 2.05
N PRO A 236 -7.21 16.52 3.37
CA PRO A 236 -7.39 15.28 4.12
C PRO A 236 -8.87 14.92 4.22
N GLU A 237 -9.15 13.62 4.23
CA GLU A 237 -10.46 13.00 4.47
C GLU A 237 -10.34 12.06 5.68
N PHE A 238 -11.32 12.12 6.57
CA PHE A 238 -11.50 11.24 7.72
C PHE A 238 -12.49 10.14 7.38
N VAL A 239 -11.99 8.92 7.23
CA VAL A 239 -12.79 7.76 6.84
C VAL A 239 -12.82 6.74 7.97
N LEU A 240 -13.99 6.51 8.55
CA LEU A 240 -14.22 5.46 9.54
C LEU A 240 -14.49 4.12 8.83
N TYR A 241 -13.59 3.17 9.03
CA TYR A 241 -13.81 1.77 8.68
C TYR A 241 -14.34 1.03 9.90
N ILE A 242 -15.54 0.46 9.81
CA ILE A 242 -16.18 -0.25 10.93
C ILE A 242 -16.72 -1.60 10.48
N HIS A 243 -16.49 -2.63 11.29
CA HIS A 243 -17.05 -3.94 11.04
C HIS A 243 -18.58 -3.91 11.14
N LYS A 244 -19.30 -4.64 10.26
CA LYS A 244 -20.77 -4.62 10.18
C LYS A 244 -21.49 -4.89 11.51
N LYS A 245 -20.91 -5.75 12.37
CA LYS A 245 -21.49 -6.11 13.67
C LYS A 245 -21.06 -5.18 14.82
N THR A 246 -20.13 -4.26 14.59
CA THR A 246 -19.63 -3.36 15.64
C THR A 246 -20.57 -2.16 15.76
N LYS A 247 -21.09 -1.91 16.99
CA LYS A 247 -21.90 -0.72 17.27
C LYS A 247 -21.06 0.55 17.05
N LEU A 248 -21.64 1.51 16.33
CA LEU A 248 -21.01 2.82 16.12
C LEU A 248 -20.91 3.52 17.48
N ARG A 249 -19.69 3.89 17.86
CA ARG A 249 -19.45 4.74 19.03
C ARG A 249 -19.53 6.20 18.59
N LYS A 250 -20.00 7.08 19.48
CA LYS A 250 -19.87 8.53 19.28
C LYS A 250 -18.37 8.86 19.29
N LEU A 251 -17.87 9.40 18.19
CA LEU A 251 -16.48 9.85 18.07
C LEU A 251 -16.45 11.36 18.32
N ASN A 252 -15.42 11.83 19.02
CA ASN A 252 -15.28 13.24 19.41
C ASN A 252 -14.62 14.09 18.31
N TYR A 253 -14.86 13.80 17.03
CA TYR A 253 -14.46 14.59 15.87
C TYR A 253 -15.19 14.15 14.60
N ASP A 254 -15.24 15.03 13.62
CA ASP A 254 -16.02 14.85 12.39
C ASP A 254 -15.45 13.75 11.50
N ILE A 255 -16.35 12.92 10.97
CA ILE A 255 -16.04 11.83 10.05
C ILE A 255 -16.70 12.14 8.71
N ASP A 256 -15.89 12.32 7.67
CA ASP A 256 -16.36 12.60 6.32
C ASP A 256 -17.11 11.40 5.71
N LYS A 257 -16.67 10.18 6.04
CA LYS A 257 -17.22 8.96 5.45
C LYS A 257 -17.16 7.76 6.38
N ILE A 258 -18.25 6.99 6.41
CA ILE A 258 -18.32 5.72 7.12
C ILE A 258 -18.38 4.57 6.09
N ILE A 259 -17.48 3.60 6.22
CA ILE A 259 -17.42 2.40 5.39
C ILE A 259 -17.60 1.18 6.27
N ARG A 260 -18.71 0.45 6.06
CA ARG A 260 -18.97 -0.82 6.75
C ARG A 260 -18.29 -1.97 6.01
N ILE A 261 -17.35 -2.64 6.67
CA ILE A 261 -16.59 -3.76 6.11
C ILE A 261 -17.03 -5.10 6.70
N ASN A 262 -16.94 -6.14 5.87
CA ASN A 262 -17.15 -7.52 6.28
C ASN A 262 -15.78 -8.18 6.45
N SER A 263 -15.11 -7.91 7.57
CA SER A 263 -13.78 -8.44 7.91
C SER A 263 -13.85 -9.45 9.04
N SER A 264 -12.89 -10.37 9.11
CA SER A 264 -12.71 -11.25 10.27
C SER A 264 -12.42 -10.47 11.56
N TYR A 265 -11.74 -9.33 11.44
CA TYR A 265 -11.51 -8.41 12.55
C TYR A 265 -12.81 -7.70 12.96
N GLN A 266 -13.20 -7.85 14.23
CA GLN A 266 -14.29 -7.09 14.85
C GLN A 266 -13.73 -5.81 15.46
N GLY A 267 -14.15 -4.66 14.96
CA GLY A 267 -13.70 -3.37 15.48
C GLY A 267 -13.90 -2.22 14.50
N TYR A 268 -13.18 -1.13 14.75
CA TYR A 268 -13.13 0.02 13.86
C TYR A 268 -11.70 0.55 13.76
N ALA A 269 -11.43 1.29 12.69
CA ALA A 269 -10.20 2.04 12.46
C ALA A 269 -10.54 3.33 11.72
N ILE A 270 -9.78 4.38 11.95
CA ILE A 270 -9.99 5.67 11.29
C ILE A 270 -8.80 5.92 10.38
N SER A 271 -9.08 6.14 9.11
CA SER A 271 -8.07 6.50 8.13
C SER A 271 -8.15 7.99 7.88
N VAL A 272 -7.05 8.69 8.09
CA VAL A 272 -6.89 10.10 7.72
C VAL A 272 -5.95 10.15 6.53
N HIS A 273 -6.46 10.52 5.36
CA HIS A 273 -5.67 10.45 4.13
C HIS A 273 -6.11 11.44 3.07
N ALA A 274 -5.27 11.62 2.05
CA ALA A 274 -5.61 12.29 0.82
C ALA A 274 -5.40 11.35 -0.38
N THR A 275 -6.26 11.44 -1.40
CA THR A 275 -6.10 10.67 -2.63
C THR A 275 -5.09 11.34 -3.56
N ASN A 276 -3.80 11.06 -3.36
CA ASN A 276 -2.73 11.53 -4.22
C ASN A 276 -1.69 10.42 -4.47
N GLY A 277 -1.87 9.71 -5.59
CA GLY A 277 -1.01 8.58 -5.95
C GLY A 277 0.43 8.98 -6.28
N VAL A 278 0.69 10.24 -6.67
CA VAL A 278 2.06 10.71 -6.95
C VAL A 278 2.81 10.92 -5.64
N LEU A 279 2.21 11.60 -4.66
CA LEU A 279 2.78 11.71 -3.33
C LEU A 279 2.98 10.35 -2.67
N LYS A 280 1.99 9.46 -2.77
CA LYS A 280 2.15 8.11 -2.24
C LYS A 280 3.38 7.40 -2.85
N SER A 281 3.52 7.44 -4.18
CA SER A 281 4.69 6.83 -4.84
C SER A 281 6.01 7.51 -4.49
N PHE A 282 6.00 8.80 -4.16
CA PHE A 282 7.18 9.48 -3.63
C PHE A 282 7.57 8.94 -2.25
N PHE A 283 6.61 8.80 -1.33
CA PHE A 283 6.85 8.23 -0.01
C PHE A 283 7.25 6.75 -0.06
N GLU A 284 6.63 5.95 -0.94
CA GLU A 284 7.03 4.56 -1.20
C GLU A 284 8.46 4.46 -1.76
N TYR A 285 8.87 5.45 -2.56
CA TYR A 285 10.25 5.55 -3.04
C TYR A 285 11.23 5.82 -1.89
N LEU A 286 10.91 6.73 -0.97
CA LEU A 286 11.73 6.97 0.23
C LEU A 286 11.80 5.73 1.13
N GLU A 287 10.69 5.02 1.31
CA GLU A 287 10.62 3.80 2.13
C GLU A 287 11.41 2.64 1.51
N LYS A 288 11.42 2.53 0.18
CA LYS A 288 12.20 1.49 -0.49
C LYS A 288 13.70 1.68 -0.26
N ASP A 289 14.15 2.92 -0.16
CA ASP A 289 15.53 3.31 0.08
C ASP A 289 15.72 3.82 1.53
N LEU A 290 14.96 3.24 2.48
CA LEU A 290 14.84 3.72 3.86
C LEU A 290 16.17 3.83 4.59
N ASP A 291 17.09 2.89 4.39
CA ASP A 291 18.41 2.92 5.03
C ASP A 291 19.25 4.13 4.57
N GLU A 292 19.29 4.40 3.26
CA GLU A 292 19.94 5.59 2.71
C GLU A 292 19.25 6.86 3.23
N PHE A 293 17.92 6.88 3.23
CA PHE A 293 17.15 8.01 3.72
C PHE A 293 17.39 8.31 5.21
N LEU A 294 17.41 7.31 6.09
CA LEU A 294 17.63 7.50 7.52
C LEU A 294 19.01 8.10 7.82
N ASN A 295 20.01 7.80 7.01
CA ASN A 295 21.35 8.39 7.14
C ASN A 295 21.42 9.85 6.64
N LEU A 296 20.37 10.36 6.01
CA LEU A 296 20.30 11.74 5.49
C LEU A 296 19.45 12.66 6.37
N ILE A 297 18.69 12.14 7.34
CA ILE A 297 17.85 12.97 8.20
C ILE A 297 18.61 13.47 9.44
N PRO A 298 18.37 14.73 9.87
CA PRO A 298 19.08 15.33 11.01
C PRO A 298 18.90 14.58 12.34
N ASN A 299 17.71 14.06 12.62
CA ASN A 299 17.40 13.42 13.91
C ASN A 299 16.58 12.15 13.74
N ARG A 300 17.27 11.03 13.48
CA ARG A 300 16.66 9.70 13.34
C ARG A 300 15.68 9.36 14.49
N ASN A 301 15.89 9.85 15.70
CA ASN A 301 15.01 9.53 16.83
C ASN A 301 13.56 9.98 16.60
N VAL A 302 13.36 11.10 15.91
CA VAL A 302 12.03 11.64 15.60
C VAL A 302 11.25 10.71 14.68
N PHE A 303 11.93 10.15 13.67
CA PHE A 303 11.36 9.10 12.83
C PHE A 303 10.97 7.86 13.67
N PHE A 304 11.86 7.40 14.55
CA PHE A 304 11.58 6.22 15.39
C PHE A 304 10.49 6.46 16.43
N ALA A 305 10.26 7.70 16.86
CA ALA A 305 9.12 8.07 17.69
C ALA A 305 7.80 8.03 16.92
N GLY A 306 7.76 8.54 15.68
CA GLY A 306 6.60 8.39 14.80
C GLY A 306 6.29 6.92 14.52
N LEU A 307 7.31 6.11 14.26
CA LEU A 307 7.18 4.67 14.09
C LEU A 307 6.72 3.97 15.39
N PHE A 308 7.19 4.42 16.56
CA PHE A 308 6.72 3.92 17.84
C PHE A 308 5.24 4.27 18.07
N ASP A 309 4.78 5.43 17.63
CA ASP A 309 3.37 5.80 17.74
C ASP A 309 2.45 4.99 16.82
N ALA A 310 2.95 4.54 15.67
CA ALA A 310 2.24 3.57 14.83
C ALA A 310 2.28 2.16 15.44
N GLU A 311 3.47 1.56 15.51
CA GLU A 311 3.66 0.12 15.71
C GLU A 311 4.24 -0.24 17.08
N GLY A 312 4.59 0.77 17.87
CA GLY A 312 5.18 0.59 19.19
C GLY A 312 4.17 0.21 20.26
N ASN A 313 4.65 -0.46 21.30
CA ASN A 313 3.89 -0.77 22.49
C ASN A 313 4.76 -0.63 23.74
N VAL A 314 4.13 -0.23 24.83
CA VAL A 314 4.74 -0.19 26.17
C VAL A 314 4.20 -1.36 26.96
N PHE A 315 5.08 -2.25 27.42
CA PHE A 315 4.68 -3.38 28.24
C PHE A 315 5.07 -3.13 29.69
N LEU A 316 4.12 -2.58 30.44
CA LEU A 316 4.29 -2.16 31.84
C LEU A 316 4.75 -3.31 32.73
N GLU A 317 4.22 -4.51 32.53
CA GLU A 317 4.55 -5.69 33.33
C GLU A 317 6.03 -6.11 33.24
N ASP A 318 6.63 -6.04 32.05
CA ASP A 318 8.07 -6.36 31.86
C ASP A 318 8.95 -5.11 31.82
N HIS A 319 8.39 -3.92 32.06
CA HIS A 319 9.11 -2.64 31.99
C HIS A 319 9.91 -2.45 30.69
N CYS A 320 9.28 -2.75 29.54
CA CYS A 320 9.96 -2.70 28.24
C CYS A 320 9.17 -1.97 27.16
N PHE A 321 9.90 -1.49 26.17
CA PHE A 321 9.39 -0.85 24.96
C PHE A 321 9.61 -1.78 23.78
N ARG A 322 8.60 -1.88 22.90
CA ARG A 322 8.60 -2.83 21.78
C ARG A 322 8.18 -2.12 20.51
N TRP A 323 8.92 -2.28 19.42
CA TRP A 323 8.46 -1.93 18.06
C TRP A 323 8.04 -3.19 17.34
N SER A 324 6.77 -3.27 16.94
CA SER A 324 6.27 -4.38 16.12
C SER A 324 6.84 -4.27 14.71
N CYS A 325 7.50 -5.32 14.22
CA CYS A 325 8.01 -5.34 12.85
C CYS A 325 8.15 -6.79 12.35
N LYS A 326 7.55 -7.08 11.19
CA LYS A 326 7.62 -8.41 10.55
C LYS A 326 8.46 -8.43 9.29
N ASP A 327 8.65 -7.28 8.65
CA ASP A 327 9.45 -7.19 7.44
C ASP A 327 10.94 -7.35 7.77
N GLN A 328 11.60 -8.32 7.15
CA GLN A 328 12.98 -8.69 7.47
C GLN A 328 14.00 -7.59 7.11
N ILE A 329 13.73 -6.80 6.07
CA ILE A 329 14.61 -5.71 5.66
C ILE A 329 14.51 -4.59 6.70
N ASN A 330 13.29 -4.21 7.07
CA ASN A 330 13.04 -3.21 8.10
C ASN A 330 13.57 -3.65 9.46
N ILE A 331 13.45 -4.93 9.84
CA ILE A 331 14.05 -5.45 11.08
C ILE A 331 15.56 -5.19 11.09
N LYS A 332 16.27 -5.45 9.99
CA LYS A 332 17.71 -5.21 9.90
C LYS A 332 18.05 -3.73 10.04
N ILE A 333 17.37 -2.87 9.28
CA ILE A 333 17.58 -1.42 9.29
C ILE A 333 17.31 -0.85 10.70
N PHE A 334 16.14 -1.14 11.26
CA PHE A 334 15.72 -0.66 12.58
C PHE A 334 16.62 -1.20 13.68
N SER A 335 16.99 -2.48 13.64
CA SER A 335 17.89 -3.06 14.65
C SER A 335 19.29 -2.44 14.59
N SER A 336 19.82 -2.14 13.40
CA SER A 336 21.13 -1.47 13.27
C SER A 336 21.10 -0.12 13.98
N TYR A 337 20.12 0.71 13.66
CA TYR A 337 19.95 2.01 14.28
C TYR A 337 19.73 1.93 15.81
N LEU A 338 18.84 1.03 16.25
CA LEU A 338 18.53 0.90 17.66
C LEU A 338 19.75 0.37 18.44
N LYS A 339 20.65 -0.41 17.82
CA LYS A 339 21.94 -0.78 18.43
C LYS A 339 22.85 0.43 18.61
N GLU A 340 23.01 1.25 17.58
CA GLU A 340 23.83 2.48 17.64
C GLU A 340 23.38 3.43 18.75
N THR A 341 22.07 3.51 18.99
CA THR A 341 21.49 4.37 20.02
C THR A 341 21.40 3.73 21.40
N GLY A 342 21.73 2.44 21.57
CA GLY A 342 21.55 1.73 22.84
C GLY A 342 20.09 1.39 23.18
N LEU A 343 19.20 1.44 22.18
CA LEU A 343 17.79 1.07 22.23
C LEU A 343 17.49 -0.32 21.66
N PHE A 344 18.50 -1.16 21.44
CA PHE A 344 18.30 -2.55 21.02
C PHE A 344 18.77 -3.50 22.12
N HIS A 345 17.88 -4.38 22.57
CA HIS A 345 18.24 -5.49 23.44
C HIS A 345 18.10 -6.84 22.70
N ARG A 346 16.94 -7.12 22.11
CA ARG A 346 16.70 -8.36 21.35
C ARG A 346 15.57 -8.20 20.34
N PHE A 347 15.49 -9.16 19.41
CA PHE A 347 14.31 -9.40 18.58
C PHE A 347 13.62 -10.69 19.04
N ASP A 348 12.33 -10.63 19.39
CA ASP A 348 11.58 -11.77 19.94
C ASP A 348 10.78 -12.58 18.90
N GLY A 349 11.05 -12.35 17.61
CA GLY A 349 10.33 -12.96 16.48
C GLY A 349 9.21 -12.09 15.90
N SER A 350 8.72 -11.09 16.65
CA SER A 350 7.73 -10.12 16.15
C SER A 350 8.02 -8.68 16.54
N ASN A 351 8.87 -8.46 17.53
CA ASN A 351 9.17 -7.16 18.10
C ASN A 351 10.67 -6.95 18.26
N ILE A 352 11.11 -5.71 18.02
CA ILE A 352 12.40 -5.22 18.49
C ILE A 352 12.17 -4.63 19.88
N VAL A 353 12.91 -5.14 20.88
CA VAL A 353 12.66 -4.86 22.30
C VAL A 353 13.82 -4.09 22.91
N THR A 354 13.49 -3.16 23.81
CA THR A 354 14.45 -2.50 24.70
C THR A 354 13.93 -2.36 26.13
N TYR A 355 14.86 -2.42 27.07
CA TYR A 355 14.67 -2.14 28.49
C TYR A 355 15.38 -0.85 28.92
N ASN A 356 16.06 -0.16 28.00
CA ASN A 356 16.86 1.02 28.30
C ASN A 356 15.98 2.28 28.44
N LYS A 357 15.35 2.42 29.60
CA LYS A 357 14.46 3.54 29.93
C LYS A 357 15.16 4.90 29.93
N GLU A 358 16.46 4.95 30.21
CA GLU A 358 17.22 6.19 30.28
C GLU A 358 17.41 6.79 28.90
N VAL A 359 17.87 5.98 27.95
CA VAL A 359 17.98 6.41 26.55
C VAL A 359 16.59 6.64 25.96
N PHE A 360 15.61 5.76 26.22
CA PHE A 360 14.27 5.93 25.67
C PHE A 360 13.63 7.26 26.11
N SER A 361 13.79 7.63 27.38
CA SER A 361 13.22 8.87 27.92
C SER A 361 13.84 10.15 27.35
N LYS A 362 15.11 10.11 26.93
CA LYS A 362 15.81 11.24 26.31
C LYS A 362 15.62 11.29 24.80
N SER A 363 15.62 10.14 24.15
CA SER A 363 15.71 10.06 22.69
C SER A 363 14.35 9.91 22.02
N ILE A 364 13.43 9.11 22.55
CA ILE A 364 12.17 8.75 21.87
C ILE A 364 10.98 9.47 22.52
N LEU A 365 10.86 9.38 23.85
CA LEU A 365 9.73 9.91 24.61
C LEU A 365 9.39 11.39 24.30
N PRO A 366 10.36 12.31 24.11
CA PRO A 366 10.04 13.72 23.85
C PRO A 366 9.28 13.97 22.54
N PHE A 367 9.35 13.02 21.59
CA PHE A 367 8.77 13.17 20.27
C PHE A 367 7.47 12.35 20.06
N ILE A 368 7.16 11.43 20.98
CA ILE A 368 5.92 10.64 20.97
C ILE A 368 4.73 11.58 21.22
N ARG A 369 3.63 11.38 20.50
CA ARG A 369 2.37 12.13 20.63
C ARG A 369 1.19 11.27 21.08
N HIS A 370 1.29 9.93 21.06
CA HIS A 370 0.19 9.06 21.48
C HIS A 370 -0.02 9.11 23.01
N PRO A 371 -1.16 9.63 23.52
CA PRO A 371 -1.34 9.90 24.95
C PRO A 371 -1.16 8.68 25.86
N VAL A 372 -1.76 7.54 25.48
CA VAL A 372 -1.61 6.29 26.24
C VAL A 372 -0.15 5.81 26.28
N LYS A 373 0.58 5.87 25.16
CA LYS A 373 1.99 5.47 25.10
C LYS A 373 2.88 6.42 25.89
N ILE A 374 2.57 7.72 25.91
CA ILE A 374 3.26 8.70 26.76
C ILE A 374 3.04 8.34 28.23
N ASN A 375 1.79 8.15 28.66
CA ASN A 375 1.44 7.78 30.03
C ASN A 375 2.15 6.50 30.49
N ASP A 376 2.10 5.45 29.67
CA ASP A 376 2.70 4.16 30.03
C ASP A 376 4.24 4.25 30.01
N SER A 377 4.83 5.01 29.08
CA SER A 377 6.26 5.28 29.07
C SER A 377 6.71 6.04 30.32
N GLN A 378 5.92 7.02 30.79
CA GLN A 378 6.22 7.77 32.01
C GLN A 378 6.21 6.88 33.25
N PHE A 379 5.35 5.84 33.29
CA PHE A 379 5.39 4.87 34.39
C PHE A 379 6.72 4.13 34.45
N ILE A 380 7.23 3.66 33.31
CA ILE A 380 8.50 2.93 33.25
C ILE A 380 9.69 3.84 33.53
N CYS A 381 9.72 5.02 32.89
CA CYS A 381 10.86 5.93 32.97
C CYS A 381 10.94 6.65 34.32
N PHE A 382 9.81 7.09 34.87
CA PHE A 382 9.76 8.02 35.99
C PHE A 382 8.86 7.60 37.16
N LYS A 383 8.21 6.43 37.08
CA LYS A 383 7.20 5.96 38.07
C LYS A 383 6.04 6.96 38.27
N LYS A 384 5.69 7.71 37.22
CA LYS A 384 4.61 8.70 37.19
C LYS A 384 3.62 8.38 36.08
N GLY A 385 2.33 8.66 36.30
CA GLY A 385 1.28 8.46 35.31
C GLY A 385 -0.07 8.09 35.94
N ILE A 386 -1.08 7.94 35.07
CA ILE A 386 -2.44 7.54 35.41
C ILE A 386 -2.60 6.04 35.20
N LEU A 387 -2.95 5.33 36.27
CA LEU A 387 -3.11 3.88 36.24
C LEU A 387 -4.24 3.47 35.27
N ASN A 388 -3.92 2.58 34.33
CA ASN A 388 -4.89 2.09 33.35
C ASN A 388 -6.06 1.34 34.04
N GLU A 389 -7.28 1.44 33.49
CA GLU A 389 -8.48 0.80 34.04
C GLU A 389 -8.31 -0.71 34.28
N ARG A 390 -7.50 -1.42 33.47
CA ARG A 390 -7.23 -2.86 33.69
C ARG A 390 -6.59 -3.15 35.05
N PHE A 391 -5.79 -2.22 35.57
CA PHE A 391 -5.14 -2.33 36.87
C PHE A 391 -6.06 -1.82 37.98
N LYS A 392 -6.85 -0.76 37.72
CA LYS A 392 -7.89 -0.30 38.65
C LYS A 392 -8.93 -1.39 38.91
N GLU A 393 -9.30 -2.19 37.91
CA GLU A 393 -10.19 -3.33 38.09
C GLU A 393 -9.62 -4.35 39.09
N ILE A 394 -8.32 -4.65 38.98
CA ILE A 394 -7.60 -5.51 39.94
C ILE A 394 -7.64 -4.89 41.34
N LEU A 395 -7.36 -3.60 41.45
CA LEU A 395 -7.43 -2.87 42.72
C LEU A 395 -8.82 -2.87 43.33
N ARG A 396 -9.90 -2.71 42.54
CA ARG A 396 -11.29 -2.81 43.03
C ARG A 396 -11.57 -4.20 43.63
N VAL A 397 -11.14 -5.27 42.97
CA VAL A 397 -11.32 -6.64 43.47
C VAL A 397 -10.55 -6.87 44.77
N ILE A 398 -9.31 -6.38 44.86
CA ILE A 398 -8.49 -6.46 46.08
C ILE A 398 -9.12 -5.64 47.21
N ASN A 399 -9.58 -4.43 46.92
CA ASN A 399 -10.23 -3.55 47.90
C ASN A 399 -11.49 -4.17 48.49
N ASN A 400 -12.29 -4.84 47.65
CA ASN A 400 -13.52 -5.50 48.09
C ASN A 400 -13.26 -6.85 48.78
N ASN A 401 -12.08 -7.43 48.61
CA ASN A 401 -11.71 -8.74 49.15
C ASN A 401 -10.27 -8.72 49.70
N PRO A 402 -10.00 -7.94 50.76
CA PRO A 402 -8.65 -7.81 51.30
C PRO A 402 -8.15 -9.15 51.84
N GLY A 403 -6.86 -9.41 51.65
CA GLY A 403 -6.19 -10.60 52.19
C GLY A 403 -6.39 -11.88 51.37
N LYS A 404 -6.94 -11.78 50.16
CA LYS A 404 -7.03 -12.90 49.20
C LYS A 404 -5.68 -13.23 48.57
N LYS A 405 -5.49 -14.50 48.20
CA LYS A 405 -4.33 -14.96 47.44
C LYS A 405 -4.44 -14.60 45.96
N ALA A 406 -3.31 -14.61 45.25
CA ALA A 406 -3.26 -14.27 43.82
C ALA A 406 -4.18 -15.14 42.94
N ASN A 407 -4.30 -16.44 43.24
CA ASN A 407 -5.18 -17.36 42.52
C ASN A 407 -6.67 -17.08 42.76
N GLU A 408 -7.03 -16.66 43.97
CA GLU A 408 -8.41 -16.25 44.30
C GLU A 408 -8.80 -14.96 43.57
N ILE A 409 -7.90 -13.97 43.52
CA ILE A 409 -8.11 -12.73 42.76
C ILE A 409 -8.21 -13.05 41.25
N ALA A 410 -7.38 -13.96 40.73
CA ALA A 410 -7.43 -14.39 39.35
C ALA A 410 -8.77 -15.07 39.00
N LYS A 411 -9.27 -15.93 39.89
CA LYS A 411 -10.58 -16.57 39.77
C LYS A 411 -11.71 -15.54 39.75
N ALA A 412 -11.68 -14.55 40.63
CA ALA A 412 -12.66 -13.47 40.68
C ALA A 412 -12.69 -12.64 39.38
N LEU A 413 -11.53 -12.40 38.77
CA LEU A 413 -11.39 -11.68 37.50
C LEU A 413 -11.55 -12.58 36.26
N LYS A 414 -11.83 -13.88 36.42
CA LYS A 414 -11.87 -14.87 35.33
C LYS A 414 -10.61 -14.86 34.46
N LYS A 415 -9.43 -14.67 35.07
CA LYS A 415 -8.13 -14.64 34.40
C LYS A 415 -7.31 -15.88 34.74
N VAL A 416 -6.51 -16.37 33.79
CA VAL A 416 -5.67 -17.57 33.96
C VAL A 416 -4.49 -17.31 34.91
N LYS A 417 -3.80 -16.17 34.77
CA LYS A 417 -2.68 -15.75 35.63
C LYS A 417 -2.68 -14.22 35.78
N LEU A 418 -2.27 -13.74 36.95
CA LEU A 418 -2.19 -12.31 37.32
C LEU A 418 -0.81 -11.87 37.85
N PHE A 419 0.14 -12.80 37.97
CA PHE A 419 1.38 -12.57 38.71
C PHE A 419 2.16 -11.32 38.27
N ALA A 420 2.31 -11.10 36.96
CA ALA A 420 3.05 -9.95 36.44
C ALA A 420 2.33 -8.61 36.71
N GLN A 421 1.00 -8.60 36.67
CA GLN A 421 0.19 -7.41 36.97
C GLN A 421 0.20 -7.08 38.45
N LEU A 422 0.13 -8.11 39.31
CA LEU A 422 0.27 -7.94 40.76
C LEU A 422 1.68 -7.46 41.12
N ARG A 423 2.72 -8.01 40.48
CA ARG A 423 4.10 -7.53 40.65
C ARG A 423 4.24 -6.05 40.26
N PHE A 424 3.72 -5.66 39.10
CA PHE A 424 3.70 -4.25 38.68
C PHE A 424 3.01 -3.35 39.72
N LEU A 425 1.85 -3.76 40.24
CA LEU A 425 1.11 -3.00 41.26
C LEU A 425 1.89 -2.89 42.58
N GLU A 426 2.58 -3.95 42.97
CA GLU A 426 3.41 -4.02 44.17
C GLU A 426 4.67 -3.15 44.05
N ASP A 427 5.41 -3.26 42.93
CA ASP A 427 6.61 -2.46 42.63
C ASP A 427 6.32 -0.94 42.59
N ASN A 428 5.06 -0.58 42.30
CA ASN A 428 4.57 0.80 42.28
C ASN A 428 3.79 1.21 43.55
N ASN A 429 3.84 0.38 44.61
CA ASN A 429 3.25 0.63 45.92
C ASN A 429 1.72 0.84 45.92
N TYR A 430 0.99 0.22 44.99
CA TYR A 430 -0.48 0.20 44.99
C TYR A 430 -1.06 -0.94 45.85
N ILE A 431 -0.28 -2.00 46.03
CA ILE A 431 -0.62 -3.15 46.87
C ILE A 431 0.60 -3.59 47.68
N HIS A 432 0.38 -4.38 48.72
CA HIS A 432 1.44 -5.04 49.49
C HIS A 432 1.02 -6.48 49.83
N ARG A 433 2.02 -7.36 50.04
CA ARG A 433 1.82 -8.76 50.46
C ARG A 433 2.15 -8.93 51.93
N LYS A 434 1.34 -9.71 52.66
CA LYS A 434 1.63 -10.14 54.04
C LYS A 434 1.54 -11.65 54.19
N SER A 435 2.40 -12.18 55.06
CA SER A 435 2.44 -13.58 55.50
C SER A 435 2.70 -14.59 54.36
N TYR A 436 2.98 -15.85 54.71
CA TYR A 436 2.97 -16.96 53.76
C TYR A 436 1.82 -17.93 54.10
N PRO A 437 1.04 -18.41 53.12
CA PRO A 437 0.99 -17.98 51.72
C PRO A 437 0.54 -16.51 51.58
N HIS A 438 1.15 -15.78 50.63
CA HIS A 438 0.99 -14.33 50.47
C HIS A 438 -0.47 -13.90 50.29
N LYS A 439 -0.94 -13.11 51.26
CA LYS A 439 -2.22 -12.40 51.24
C LYS A 439 -2.00 -10.99 50.72
N ILE A 440 -2.84 -10.54 49.78
CA ILE A 440 -2.68 -9.27 49.09
C ILE A 440 -3.63 -8.22 49.65
N TYR A 441 -3.10 -7.03 49.90
CA TYR A 441 -3.84 -5.88 50.44
C TYR A 441 -3.56 -4.63 49.62
N ILE A 442 -4.56 -3.76 49.51
CA ILE A 442 -4.41 -2.45 48.86
C ILE A 442 -3.71 -1.46 49.80
N THR A 443 -2.89 -0.57 49.26
CA THR A 443 -2.28 0.54 50.02
C THR A 443 -3.14 1.80 49.94
N ASN A 444 -2.83 2.82 50.75
CA ASN A 444 -3.50 4.14 50.64
C ASN A 444 -3.36 4.74 49.23
N LYS A 445 -2.19 4.56 48.59
CA LYS A 445 -1.98 4.96 47.19
C LYS A 445 -2.89 4.18 46.23
N GLY A 446 -3.06 2.88 46.46
CA GLY A 446 -4.02 2.04 45.75
C GLY A 446 -5.45 2.57 45.86
N VAL A 447 -5.91 2.88 47.08
CA VAL A 447 -7.25 3.41 47.32
C VAL A 447 -7.44 4.79 46.66
N ALA A 448 -6.45 5.69 46.77
CA ALA A 448 -6.48 7.00 46.12
C ALA A 448 -6.60 6.89 44.59
N SER A 449 -5.98 5.87 43.99
CA SER A 449 -6.05 5.64 42.54
C SER A 449 -7.42 5.17 42.04
N LEU A 450 -8.27 4.66 42.94
CA LEU A 450 -9.66 4.28 42.64
C LEU A 450 -10.62 5.47 42.72
N SER A 451 -10.33 6.48 43.54
CA SER A 451 -11.17 7.66 43.76
C SER A 451 -10.97 8.75 42.71
N HIS A 452 -9.85 8.75 41.99
CA HIS A 452 -9.62 9.62 40.83
C HIS A 452 -10.34 9.05 39.59
N GLY A 453 -11.66 9.18 39.59
CA GLY A 453 -12.54 8.89 38.46
C GLY A 453 -12.62 10.08 37.51
N GLY A 454 -11.79 10.08 36.46
CA GLY A 454 -12.11 10.65 35.15
C GLY A 454 -12.62 12.10 35.05
N LYS A 455 -11.89 13.09 35.59
CA LYS A 455 -12.18 14.50 35.31
C LYS A 455 -11.07 15.33 34.64
N ASP A 456 -9.88 14.78 34.43
CA ASP A 456 -8.86 15.45 33.63
C ASP A 456 -8.31 14.50 32.57
N LEU A 457 -8.93 14.58 31.39
CA LEU A 457 -8.34 14.45 30.04
C LEU A 457 -9.44 14.59 28.98
#